data_AF-A0AAE4HVE6-F1
#
_entry.id   AF-A0AAE4HVE6-F1
#
_cell.length_a   1.000
_cell.length_b   1.000
_cell.length_c   1.000
_cell.angle_alpha   90.00
_cell.angle_beta   90.00
_cell.angle_gamma   90.00
#
_symmetry.space_group_name_H-M   'P 1'
#
loop_
_entity.id
_entity.type
_entity.pdbx_description
1 polymer ?
#
loop_
_entity_poly.entity_id
_entity_poly.type
_entity_poly.pdbx_seq_one_letter_code
_entity_poly.pdbx_strand_id
1 'polypeptide(L)'
;MLFMFAVLIVSAALGSYQVANAEDVDVCYVSENVFTENEDANGINPDINHISGYDKYLYFNEGKYLFDVTSAIENGENENVIQFGQIFNNLSKDYTESPRRTIRALTKAFSYGNWCGKGNNGKTPIDRLDRACKAHDLCYEKKGWGSKSCNREFVNELKRIKGPNRDYQTLNVYGRLYLDAAIALFSKFM
;
A
#
# COMPACT_ATOMS: atom_id res chain seq x y z
N MET A 1 -34.85 -5.98 73.50
CA MET A 1 -34.64 -6.47 72.12
C MET A 1 -33.48 -5.71 71.50
N LEU A 2 -32.32 -6.33 71.36
CA LEU A 2 -31.23 -5.79 70.55
C LEU A 2 -30.49 -7.00 69.97
N PHE A 3 -30.74 -7.30 68.69
CA PHE A 3 -30.00 -8.30 67.93
C PHE A 3 -29.09 -7.59 66.92
N MET A 4 -27.84 -8.06 66.89
CA MET A 4 -26.76 -7.77 65.94
C MET A 4 -27.23 -7.70 64.49
N PHE A 5 -26.55 -6.90 63.65
CA PHE A 5 -25.79 -7.39 62.50
C PHE A 5 -24.84 -6.30 62.00
N ALA A 6 -23.54 -6.61 61.98
CA ALA A 6 -22.50 -5.81 61.34
C ALA A 6 -22.64 -5.96 59.82
N VAL A 7 -22.79 -4.85 59.10
CA VAL A 7 -22.74 -4.83 57.63
C VAL A 7 -21.32 -4.44 57.23
N LEU A 8 -20.57 -5.43 56.74
CA LEU A 8 -19.33 -5.24 56.01
C LEU A 8 -19.65 -4.53 54.68
N ILE A 9 -19.18 -3.30 54.54
CA ILE A 9 -19.23 -2.57 53.27
C ILE A 9 -18.07 -3.09 52.42
N VAL A 10 -18.40 -3.93 51.42
CA VAL A 10 -17.46 -4.30 50.35
C VAL A 10 -17.36 -3.10 49.41
N SER A 11 -16.23 -2.41 49.42
CA SER A 11 -15.92 -1.35 48.45
C SER A 11 -15.69 -1.97 47.07
N ALA A 12 -16.71 -1.94 46.21
CA ALA A 12 -16.55 -2.19 44.79
C ALA A 12 -15.97 -0.92 44.14
N ALA A 13 -14.72 -0.99 43.71
CA ALA A 13 -14.10 0.05 42.89
C ALA A 13 -14.84 0.12 41.55
N LEU A 14 -15.62 1.18 41.34
CA LEU A 14 -16.17 1.52 40.03
C LEU A 14 -15.02 2.08 39.18
N GLY A 15 -14.36 1.20 38.43
CA GLY A 15 -13.52 1.59 37.31
C GLY A 15 -14.41 2.21 36.24
N SER A 16 -14.23 3.50 35.99
CA SER A 16 -14.83 4.23 34.87
C SER A 16 -14.31 3.65 33.56
N TYR A 17 -15.09 2.82 32.89
CA TYR A 17 -14.82 2.42 31.51
C TYR A 17 -15.12 3.62 30.60
N GLN A 18 -14.05 4.31 30.19
CA GLN A 18 -14.11 5.28 29.10
C GLN A 18 -14.16 4.51 27.78
N VAL A 19 -15.22 4.74 27.00
CA VAL A 19 -15.34 4.26 25.62
C VAL A 19 -14.41 5.12 24.78
N ALA A 20 -13.33 4.52 24.26
CA ALA A 20 -12.40 5.21 23.37
C ALA A 20 -13.06 5.51 22.02
N ASN A 21 -12.82 6.72 21.52
CA ASN A 21 -13.31 7.24 20.25
C ASN A 21 -12.80 6.44 19.05
N ALA A 22 -13.59 6.39 17.98
CA ALA A 22 -13.30 5.71 16.71
C ALA A 22 -12.28 6.46 15.81
N GLU A 23 -11.31 7.13 16.41
CA GLU A 23 -10.18 7.78 15.73
C GLU A 23 -8.89 7.29 16.40
N ASP A 24 -8.43 6.10 16.02
CA ASP A 24 -7.04 5.62 16.16
C ASP A 24 -7.03 4.13 15.80
N VAL A 25 -7.30 3.81 14.52
CA VAL A 25 -6.91 2.52 13.97
C VAL A 25 -5.45 2.68 13.52
N ASP A 26 -4.55 2.33 14.41
CA ASP A 26 -3.12 2.19 14.10
C ASP A 26 -2.96 1.03 13.10
N VAL A 27 -2.83 1.35 11.81
CA VAL A 27 -2.55 0.39 10.73
C VAL A 27 -1.06 0.03 10.79
N CYS A 28 -0.65 -0.58 11.89
CA CYS A 28 0.66 -1.15 12.12
C CYS A 28 0.49 -2.51 12.83
N TYR A 29 -0.31 -3.42 12.27
CA TYR A 29 -0.44 -4.77 12.82
C TYR A 29 -0.39 -5.86 11.74
N VAL A 30 0.63 -5.81 10.87
CA VAL A 30 1.17 -7.05 10.26
C VAL A 30 2.67 -6.88 10.03
N SER A 31 3.47 -6.93 11.09
CA SER A 31 4.87 -7.34 10.97
C SER A 31 5.28 -8.07 12.24
N GLU A 32 5.92 -9.22 12.03
CA GLU A 32 6.38 -10.21 13.01
C GLU A 32 5.38 -11.34 13.25
N ASN A 33 5.63 -12.46 12.54
CA ASN A 33 5.14 -13.83 12.79
C ASN A 33 4.10 -14.42 11.81
N VAL A 34 4.39 -14.42 10.50
CA VAL A 34 4.10 -15.59 9.62
C VAL A 34 5.22 -15.74 8.58
N PHE A 35 6.44 -16.00 9.04
CA PHE A 35 7.43 -16.70 8.22
C PHE A 35 7.53 -18.11 8.79
N THR A 36 6.55 -18.95 8.46
CA THR A 36 6.80 -20.38 8.46
C THR A 36 7.37 -20.70 7.09
N GLU A 37 8.71 -20.78 7.01
CA GLU A 37 9.36 -21.56 5.97
C GLU A 37 8.74 -22.97 6.01
N ASN A 38 8.03 -23.35 4.95
CA ASN A 38 7.86 -24.71 4.42
C ASN A 38 6.73 -24.72 3.37
N GLU A 39 7.04 -24.24 2.16
CA GLU A 39 6.53 -24.84 0.91
C GLU A 39 7.71 -24.87 -0.08
N ASP A 40 8.46 -25.96 0.02
CA ASP A 40 8.84 -26.81 -1.09
C ASP A 40 9.37 -26.11 -2.35
N ALA A 41 10.68 -26.16 -2.50
CA ALA A 41 11.38 -25.89 -3.75
C ALA A 41 10.96 -26.90 -4.84
N ASN A 42 9.81 -26.69 -5.47
CA ASN A 42 9.47 -27.13 -6.84
C ASN A 42 8.12 -26.57 -7.27
N GLY A 43 8.14 -25.42 -7.95
CA GLY A 43 7.00 -24.87 -8.68
C GLY A 43 6.37 -23.65 -8.03
N ILE A 44 7.02 -22.48 -8.13
CA ILE A 44 6.32 -21.21 -7.93
C ILE A 44 5.24 -21.14 -9.02
N ASN A 45 3.99 -21.38 -8.64
CA ASN A 45 2.85 -21.13 -9.51
C ASN A 45 2.90 -19.63 -9.89
N PRO A 46 3.08 -19.25 -11.17
CA PRO A 46 3.13 -17.84 -11.56
C PRO A 46 1.79 -17.11 -11.31
N ASP A 47 0.71 -17.84 -11.05
CA ASP A 47 -0.66 -17.32 -10.95
C ASP A 47 -1.02 -16.71 -9.58
N ILE A 48 -0.28 -17.02 -8.50
CA ILE A 48 -0.44 -16.38 -7.18
C ILE A 48 -0.02 -14.90 -7.16
N ASN A 49 0.53 -14.39 -8.27
CA ASN A 49 0.99 -13.00 -8.42
C ASN A 49 0.19 -12.21 -9.46
N HIS A 50 -0.96 -12.71 -9.90
CA HIS A 50 -1.87 -11.98 -10.77
C HIS A 50 -3.02 -11.38 -9.93
N ILE A 51 -2.95 -10.08 -9.66
CA ILE A 51 -4.06 -9.33 -9.05
C ILE A 51 -5.15 -9.18 -10.13
N SER A 52 -6.20 -10.01 -10.04
CA SER A 52 -7.37 -9.96 -10.92
C SER A 52 -8.61 -9.50 -10.15
N GLY A 53 -9.62 -8.99 -10.86
CA GLY A 53 -10.91 -8.63 -10.24
C GLY A 53 -10.89 -7.39 -9.33
N TYR A 54 -9.72 -6.78 -9.14
CA TYR A 54 -9.53 -5.56 -8.32
C TYR A 54 -10.29 -4.35 -8.88
N ASP A 55 -10.55 -4.32 -10.20
CA ASP A 55 -11.16 -3.19 -10.89
C ASP A 55 -12.54 -2.81 -10.32
N LYS A 56 -13.29 -3.79 -9.76
CA LYS A 56 -14.62 -3.55 -9.18
C LYS A 56 -14.60 -2.68 -7.91
N TYR A 57 -13.42 -2.53 -7.29
CA TYR A 57 -13.19 -1.68 -6.12
C TYR A 57 -12.64 -0.30 -6.48
N LEU A 58 -12.34 -0.05 -7.77
CA LEU A 58 -11.86 1.25 -8.22
C LEU A 58 -13.01 2.22 -8.42
N TYR A 59 -12.87 3.41 -7.85
CA TYR A 59 -13.84 4.50 -8.02
C TYR A 59 -13.13 5.84 -8.21
N PHE A 60 -13.85 6.83 -8.74
CA PHE A 60 -13.35 8.18 -8.91
C PHE A 60 -14.13 9.12 -8.00
N ASN A 61 -13.43 9.84 -7.14
CA ASN A 61 -14.02 10.81 -6.22
C ASN A 61 -13.12 12.04 -6.09
N GLU A 62 -13.71 13.23 -6.12
CA GLU A 62 -12.99 14.52 -5.91
C GLU A 62 -11.70 14.68 -6.74
N GLY A 63 -11.70 14.25 -8.00
CA GLY A 63 -10.53 14.38 -8.87
C GLY A 63 -9.48 13.28 -8.70
N LYS A 64 -9.72 12.29 -7.83
CA LYS A 64 -8.79 11.21 -7.50
C LYS A 64 -9.38 9.85 -7.88
N TYR A 65 -8.54 8.96 -8.40
CA TYR A 65 -8.89 7.54 -8.48
C TYR A 65 -8.57 6.88 -7.14
N LEU A 66 -9.50 6.13 -6.58
CA LEU A 66 -9.37 5.48 -5.28
C LEU A 66 -9.75 4.01 -5.39
N PHE A 67 -9.30 3.23 -4.41
CA PHE A 67 -9.63 1.83 -4.21
C PHE A 67 -10.41 1.68 -2.89
N ASP A 68 -11.57 1.04 -2.94
CA ASP A 68 -12.38 0.76 -1.76
C ASP A 68 -11.85 -0.48 -1.01
N VAL A 69 -10.91 -0.22 -0.09
CA VAL A 69 -10.27 -1.26 0.73
C VAL A 69 -11.27 -1.93 1.66
N THR A 70 -12.26 -1.20 2.17
CA THR A 70 -13.28 -1.72 3.09
C THR A 70 -14.13 -2.76 2.39
N SER A 71 -14.69 -2.43 1.22
CA SER A 71 -15.48 -3.38 0.44
C SER A 71 -14.68 -4.62 0.02
N ALA A 72 -13.38 -4.47 -0.27
CA ALA A 72 -12.53 -5.61 -0.60
C ALA A 72 -12.33 -6.56 0.59
N ILE A 73 -12.16 -6.02 1.81
CA ILE A 73 -12.08 -6.82 3.05
C ILE A 73 -13.41 -7.52 3.32
N GLU A 74 -14.53 -6.81 3.24
CA GLU A 74 -15.87 -7.35 3.50
C GLU A 74 -16.25 -8.48 2.53
N ASN A 75 -15.76 -8.40 1.29
CA ASN A 75 -15.96 -9.44 0.28
C ASN A 75 -14.97 -10.62 0.40
N GLY A 76 -14.09 -10.62 1.40
CA GLY A 76 -13.13 -11.70 1.63
C GLY A 76 -12.06 -11.82 0.56
N GLU A 77 -11.65 -10.71 -0.06
CA GLU A 77 -10.53 -10.70 -1.01
C GLU A 77 -9.22 -11.09 -0.32
N ASN A 78 -8.29 -11.66 -1.09
CA ASN A 78 -6.98 -12.04 -0.59
C ASN A 78 -6.17 -10.79 -0.13
N GLU A 79 -5.30 -10.98 0.86
CA GLU A 79 -4.41 -9.94 1.40
C GLU A 79 -3.64 -9.16 0.32
N ASN A 80 -3.22 -9.83 -0.76
CA ASN A 80 -2.54 -9.19 -1.88
C ASN A 80 -3.42 -8.14 -2.59
N VAL A 81 -4.74 -8.37 -2.70
CA VAL A 81 -5.71 -7.40 -3.26
C VAL A 81 -5.87 -6.22 -2.31
N ILE A 82 -5.93 -6.49 -1.00
CA ILE A 82 -6.01 -5.45 0.03
C ILE A 82 -4.76 -4.57 -0.01
N GLN A 83 -3.57 -5.16 -0.02
CA GLN A 83 -2.29 -4.45 -0.06
C GLN A 83 -2.12 -3.70 -1.38
N PHE A 84 -2.53 -4.28 -2.52
CA PHE A 84 -2.61 -3.58 -3.79
C PHE A 84 -3.46 -2.31 -3.67
N GLY A 85 -4.65 -2.40 -3.07
CA GLY A 85 -5.57 -1.27 -2.88
C GLY A 85 -4.98 -0.17 -2.01
N GLN A 86 -4.28 -0.53 -0.94
CA GLN A 86 -3.58 0.42 -0.08
C GLN A 86 -2.46 1.15 -0.84
N ILE A 87 -1.63 0.42 -1.60
CA ILE A 87 -0.59 1.02 -2.44
C ILE A 87 -1.22 1.95 -3.49
N PHE A 88 -2.30 1.52 -4.15
CA PHE A 88 -3.01 2.33 -5.14
C PHE A 88 -3.49 3.67 -4.56
N ASN A 89 -4.12 3.64 -3.38
CA ASN A 89 -4.58 4.85 -2.70
C ASN A 89 -3.43 5.78 -2.31
N ASN A 90 -2.31 5.23 -1.86
CA ASN A 90 -1.13 6.04 -1.54
C ASN A 90 -0.56 6.71 -2.78
N LEU A 91 -0.40 5.97 -3.88
CA LEU A 91 0.07 6.52 -5.15
C LEU A 91 -0.87 7.60 -5.68
N SER A 92 -2.19 7.40 -5.55
CA SER A 92 -3.19 8.40 -5.97
C SER A 92 -3.12 9.68 -5.14
N LYS A 93 -2.92 9.53 -3.82
CA LYS A 93 -2.66 10.67 -2.93
C LYS A 93 -1.41 11.43 -3.36
N ASP A 94 -0.30 10.73 -3.56
CA ASP A 94 0.97 11.32 -3.98
C ASP A 94 0.83 12.04 -5.33
N TYR A 95 0.10 11.44 -6.29
CA TYR A 95 -0.14 12.02 -7.60
C TYR A 95 -0.91 13.34 -7.56
N THR A 96 -1.94 13.41 -6.70
CA THR A 96 -2.92 14.50 -6.67
C THR A 96 -2.53 15.64 -5.74
N GLU A 97 -1.71 15.38 -4.72
CA GLU A 97 -1.19 16.40 -3.83
C GLU A 97 0.12 16.98 -4.40
N SER A 98 0.11 18.28 -4.72
CA SER A 98 1.27 19.07 -5.19
C SER A 98 2.60 18.69 -4.50
N PRO A 99 3.78 18.82 -5.17
CA PRO A 99 5.10 18.46 -4.62
C PRO A 99 5.57 19.36 -3.46
N ARG A 100 4.66 19.88 -2.63
CA ARG A 100 5.03 20.47 -1.34
C ARG A 100 5.65 19.39 -0.47
N ARG A 101 6.85 19.69 0.02
CA ARG A 101 7.71 18.88 0.91
C ARG A 101 6.88 18.17 1.98
N THR A 102 6.54 16.91 1.74
CA THR A 102 5.96 16.03 2.75
C THR A 102 7.09 15.42 3.56
N ILE A 103 6.89 15.25 4.87
CA ILE A 103 7.90 14.70 5.77
C ILE A 103 8.19 13.24 5.36
N ARG A 104 9.44 12.96 4.97
CA ARG A 104 9.96 11.67 4.45
C ARG A 104 9.62 10.43 5.28
N ALA A 105 9.24 10.62 6.55
CA ALA A 105 8.88 9.52 7.46
C ALA A 105 7.50 8.92 7.15
N LEU A 106 6.52 9.72 6.73
CA LEU A 106 5.14 9.25 6.52
C LEU A 106 4.92 8.58 5.15
N THR A 107 5.78 8.84 4.17
CA THR A 107 5.66 8.31 2.81
C THR A 107 6.40 6.99 2.60
N LYS A 108 7.18 6.53 3.59
CA LYS A 108 8.02 5.33 3.46
C LYS A 108 7.21 4.03 3.41
N ALA A 109 6.05 3.98 4.08
CA ALA A 109 5.22 2.76 4.18
C ALA A 109 4.75 2.23 2.82
N PHE A 110 4.66 3.12 1.82
CA PHE A 110 4.23 2.79 0.48
C PHE A 110 5.31 3.02 -0.58
N SER A 111 6.58 3.10 -0.14
CA SER A 111 7.73 3.28 -1.03
C SER A 111 8.40 1.94 -1.34
N TYR A 112 8.95 1.82 -2.55
CA TYR A 112 9.74 0.67 -2.96
C TYR A 112 11.16 1.10 -3.37
N GLY A 113 12.16 0.37 -2.85
CA GLY A 113 13.56 0.65 -3.17
C GLY A 113 13.99 2.06 -2.77
N ASN A 114 14.72 2.72 -3.68
CA ASN A 114 15.31 4.03 -3.46
C ASN A 114 14.57 5.16 -4.17
N TRP A 115 13.68 4.85 -5.12
CA TRP A 115 13.03 5.81 -6.04
C TRP A 115 11.51 5.71 -6.10
N CYS A 116 10.91 4.56 -5.87
CA CYS A 116 9.46 4.43 -6.02
C CYS A 116 8.71 5.05 -4.84
N GLY A 117 7.81 6.01 -5.12
CA GLY A 117 6.98 6.70 -4.13
C GLY A 117 7.59 8.03 -3.66
N LYS A 118 6.77 8.88 -3.02
CA LYS A 118 7.21 10.20 -2.58
C LYS A 118 8.29 10.11 -1.49
N GLY A 119 9.28 11.01 -1.56
CA GLY A 119 10.37 11.05 -0.56
C GLY A 119 11.49 10.04 -0.84
N ASN A 120 11.71 9.71 -2.12
CA ASN A 120 12.87 8.94 -2.58
C ASN A 120 14.19 9.43 -1.96
N ASN A 121 15.18 8.54 -1.86
CA ASN A 121 16.45 8.84 -1.21
C ASN A 121 17.60 9.08 -2.21
N GLY A 122 17.32 8.98 -3.52
CA GLY A 122 18.25 9.28 -4.60
C GLY A 122 19.43 8.30 -4.76
N LYS A 123 19.48 7.21 -3.98
CA LYS A 123 20.59 6.23 -4.04
C LYS A 123 20.52 5.38 -5.31
N THR A 124 21.52 4.51 -5.51
CA THR A 124 21.55 3.57 -6.63
C THR A 124 20.28 2.70 -6.64
N PRO A 125 19.55 2.62 -7.76
CA PRO A 125 18.38 1.76 -7.85
C PRO A 125 18.69 0.30 -7.51
N ILE A 126 17.84 -0.36 -6.73
CA ILE A 126 18.08 -1.74 -6.27
C ILE A 126 17.72 -2.80 -7.32
N ASP A 127 16.80 -2.49 -8.24
CA ASP A 127 16.37 -3.37 -9.32
C ASP A 127 15.80 -2.60 -10.53
N ARG A 128 15.14 -3.30 -11.45
CA ARG A 128 14.57 -2.70 -12.67
C ARG A 128 13.31 -1.86 -12.39
N LEU A 129 12.48 -2.23 -11.42
CA LEU A 129 11.32 -1.42 -11.02
C LEU A 129 11.80 -0.09 -10.43
N ASP A 130 12.78 -0.14 -9.54
CA ASP A 130 13.37 1.04 -8.91
C ASP A 130 14.06 1.95 -9.95
N ARG A 131 14.70 1.36 -10.99
CA ARG A 131 15.22 2.12 -12.14
C ARG A 131 14.11 2.81 -12.95
N ALA A 132 12.95 2.16 -13.11
CA ALA A 132 11.82 2.75 -13.81
C ALA A 132 11.26 3.95 -13.04
N CYS A 133 11.14 3.85 -11.71
CA CYS A 133 10.75 4.95 -10.84
C CYS A 133 11.74 6.12 -10.92
N LYS A 134 13.05 5.84 -10.89
CA LYS A 134 14.09 6.86 -11.11
C LYS A 134 13.88 7.62 -12.42
N ALA A 135 13.66 6.90 -13.52
CA ALA A 135 13.46 7.52 -14.82
C ALA A 135 12.18 8.38 -14.87
N HIS A 136 11.11 7.95 -14.20
CA HIS A 136 9.86 8.69 -14.08
C HIS A 136 10.04 10.01 -13.29
N ASP A 137 10.71 9.95 -12.13
CA ASP A 137 11.01 11.13 -11.32
C ASP A 137 11.84 12.16 -12.09
N LEU A 138 12.92 11.73 -12.76
CA LEU A 138 13.75 12.60 -13.59
C LEU A 138 12.97 13.19 -14.79
N CYS A 139 12.00 12.43 -15.33
CA CYS A 139 11.13 12.94 -16.39
C CYS A 139 10.23 14.06 -15.87
N TYR A 140 9.66 13.93 -14.67
CA TYR A 140 8.88 14.98 -14.03
C TYR A 140 9.71 16.22 -13.68
N GLU A 141 10.95 16.06 -13.23
CA GLU A 141 11.85 17.20 -13.01
C GLU A 141 12.05 18.01 -14.30
N LYS A 142 12.14 17.32 -15.45
CA LYS A 142 12.36 17.96 -16.75
C LYS A 142 11.09 18.51 -17.40
N LYS A 143 9.97 17.78 -17.33
CA LYS A 143 8.74 18.07 -18.10
C LYS A 143 7.60 18.62 -17.23
N GLY A 144 7.77 18.68 -15.92
CA GLY A 144 6.73 19.07 -14.97
C GLY A 144 5.92 17.91 -14.44
N TRP A 145 5.43 18.08 -13.21
CA TRP A 145 4.56 17.14 -12.52
C TRP A 145 3.27 16.87 -13.31
N GLY A 146 2.85 15.60 -13.36
CA GLY A 146 1.63 15.19 -14.08
C GLY A 146 1.78 15.17 -15.61
N SER A 147 3.00 15.25 -16.14
CA SER A 147 3.26 15.09 -17.57
C SER A 147 2.76 13.72 -18.08
N LYS A 148 1.74 13.76 -18.95
CA LYS A 148 1.17 12.58 -19.63
C LYS A 148 2.22 11.75 -20.36
N SER A 149 3.23 12.40 -20.93
CA SER A 149 4.33 11.70 -21.62
C SER A 149 5.20 10.91 -20.64
N CYS A 150 5.51 11.46 -19.46
CA CYS A 150 6.25 10.74 -18.43
C CYS A 150 5.46 9.54 -17.90
N ASN A 151 4.15 9.70 -17.65
CA ASN A 151 3.28 8.60 -17.23
C ASN A 151 3.24 7.47 -18.25
N ARG A 152 3.16 7.82 -19.53
CA ARG A 152 3.16 6.85 -20.63
C ARG A 152 4.47 6.08 -20.75
N GLU A 153 5.59 6.78 -20.67
CA GLU A 153 6.92 6.15 -20.67
C GLU A 153 7.07 5.20 -19.47
N PHE A 154 6.63 5.63 -18.28
CA PHE A 154 6.65 4.84 -17.06
C PHE A 154 5.79 3.58 -17.15
N VAL A 155 4.51 3.70 -17.50
CA VAL A 155 3.59 2.56 -17.67
C VAL A 155 4.11 1.57 -18.71
N ASN A 156 4.71 2.05 -19.81
CA ASN A 156 5.29 1.18 -20.83
C ASN A 156 6.51 0.39 -20.32
N GLU A 157 7.35 0.98 -19.47
CA GLU A 157 8.45 0.25 -18.80
C GLU A 157 7.90 -0.79 -17.83
N LEU A 158 6.94 -0.43 -16.98
CA LEU A 158 6.35 -1.36 -16.02
C LEU A 158 5.69 -2.55 -16.71
N LYS A 159 4.96 -2.32 -17.81
CA LYS A 159 4.40 -3.42 -18.64
C LYS A 159 5.47 -4.32 -19.23
N ARG A 160 6.64 -3.78 -19.61
CA ARG A 160 7.78 -4.58 -20.06
C ARG A 160 8.42 -5.38 -18.92
N ILE A 161 8.46 -4.85 -17.71
CA ILE A 161 8.91 -5.60 -16.52
C ILE A 161 7.92 -6.75 -16.26
N LYS A 162 6.61 -6.46 -16.21
CA LYS A 162 5.51 -7.43 -15.96
C LYS A 162 5.33 -8.49 -17.04
N GLY A 163 5.73 -8.21 -18.28
CA GLY A 163 5.66 -9.16 -19.39
C GLY A 163 6.44 -10.45 -19.11
N PRO A 164 6.64 -11.33 -20.12
CA PRO A 164 7.25 -12.66 -19.94
C PRO A 164 8.75 -12.65 -19.52
N ASN A 165 9.28 -11.49 -19.13
CA ASN A 165 10.64 -11.31 -18.66
C ASN A 165 10.82 -11.83 -17.23
N ARG A 166 12.04 -12.24 -16.89
CA ARG A 166 12.39 -12.69 -15.54
C ARG A 166 12.31 -11.59 -14.48
N ASP A 167 12.39 -10.32 -14.86
CA ASP A 167 12.49 -9.21 -13.90
C ASP A 167 11.30 -9.17 -12.93
N TYR A 168 10.06 -9.34 -13.40
CA TYR A 168 8.88 -9.40 -12.53
C TYR A 168 8.95 -10.53 -11.50
N GLN A 169 9.47 -11.69 -11.92
CA GLN A 169 9.61 -12.87 -11.07
C GLN A 169 10.72 -12.69 -10.01
N THR A 170 11.69 -11.79 -10.24
CA THR A 170 12.74 -11.47 -9.28
C THR A 170 12.34 -10.42 -8.23
N LEU A 171 11.25 -9.69 -8.44
CA LEU A 171 10.72 -8.77 -7.44
C LEU A 171 10.21 -9.56 -6.24
N ASN A 172 10.31 -9.00 -5.03
CA ASN A 172 9.55 -9.54 -3.91
C ASN A 172 8.04 -9.29 -4.09
N VAL A 173 7.20 -9.91 -3.26
CA VAL A 173 5.73 -9.79 -3.34
C VAL A 173 5.31 -8.32 -3.39
N TYR A 174 5.80 -7.51 -2.47
CA TYR A 174 5.47 -6.10 -2.38
C TYR A 174 5.86 -5.31 -3.64
N GLY A 175 7.04 -5.57 -4.23
CA GLY A 175 7.46 -4.94 -5.48
C GLY A 175 6.55 -5.28 -6.66
N ARG A 176 6.02 -6.51 -6.72
CA ARG A 176 5.02 -6.90 -7.73
C ARG A 176 3.71 -6.15 -7.54
N LEU A 177 3.22 -6.06 -6.30
CA LEU A 177 1.99 -5.32 -5.97
C LEU A 177 2.13 -3.83 -6.26
N TYR A 178 3.29 -3.24 -5.94
CA TYR A 178 3.58 -1.85 -6.25
C TYR A 178 3.57 -1.61 -7.76
N LEU A 179 4.25 -2.46 -8.52
CA LEU A 179 4.29 -2.38 -9.98
C LEU A 179 2.87 -2.44 -10.57
N ASP A 180 2.05 -3.36 -10.08
CA ASP A 180 0.68 -3.55 -10.54
C ASP A 180 -0.20 -2.34 -10.21
N ALA A 181 -0.13 -1.83 -8.98
CA ALA A 181 -0.86 -0.65 -8.56
C ALA A 181 -0.44 0.59 -9.36
N ALA A 182 0.86 0.74 -9.64
CA ALA A 182 1.38 1.82 -10.47
C ALA A 182 0.87 1.71 -11.92
N ILE A 183 0.87 0.53 -12.53
CA ILE A 183 0.26 0.34 -13.86
C ILE A 183 -1.22 0.75 -13.82
N ALA A 184 -1.98 0.27 -12.83
CA ALA A 184 -3.41 0.53 -12.73
C ALA A 184 -3.73 2.03 -12.60
N LEU A 185 -3.00 2.74 -11.74
CA LEU A 185 -3.21 4.17 -11.49
C LEU A 185 -2.70 5.04 -12.64
N PHE A 186 -1.42 4.94 -12.99
CA PHE A 186 -0.80 5.87 -13.94
C PHE A 186 -1.35 5.69 -15.36
N SER A 187 -1.92 4.53 -15.68
CA SER A 187 -2.66 4.34 -16.94
C SER A 187 -3.88 5.25 -17.08
N LYS A 188 -4.43 5.79 -15.98
CA LYS A 188 -5.55 6.73 -16.00
C LYS A 188 -5.13 8.17 -16.33
N PHE A 189 -3.82 8.45 -16.32
CA PHE A 189 -3.25 9.80 -16.49
C PHE A 189 -2.31 9.93 -17.70
N MET A 190 -2.48 9.10 -18.72
CA MET A 190 -1.70 9.14 -19.98
C MET A 190 -2.33 10.01 -21.06
#